data_AF-A0A7K9V703-F1
#
_entry.id   AF-A0A7K9V703-F1
#
_cell.length_a   1.000
_cell.length_b   1.000
_cell.length_c   1.000
_cell.angle_alpha   90.00
_cell.angle_beta   90.00
_cell.angle_gamma   90.00
#
_symmetry.space_group_name_H-M   'P 1'
#
loop_
_entity.id
_entity.type
_entity.pdbx_description
1 polymer ?
#
loop_
_entity_poly.entity_id
_entity_poly.type
_entity_poly.pdbx_seq_one_letter_code
_entity_poly.pdbx_strand_id
1 'polypeptide(L)'
;NTKARSNDFAERNGLRKYEYVLHPRTTGFTFVVECLREGNNLDAIHDITVAYPQNIPQTEKHLLNGNFPKEIHFHVQRYPIETVPTSKEELQLWCQKRWEEKEERLRHFYEGGKCFDETGQSIIPPCKSELRVLAVKCISLLYWTVFPLGMFALLYLYSFAQWYFAAMIVFFVVQQKIFGGLELIELACHQYFKKHQKFNDTKIKNN
;
A
#
# COMPACT_ATOMS: atom_id res chain seq x y z
N ASN A 1 4.99 -5.36 22.72
CA ASN A 1 6.39 -4.89 22.59
C ASN A 1 7.09 -5.69 21.49
N THR A 2 7.13 -5.17 20.26
CA THR A 2 7.69 -5.85 19.07
C THR A 2 9.23 -5.81 19.03
N LYS A 3 9.84 -4.74 19.54
CA LYS A 3 11.30 -4.59 19.63
C LYS A 3 11.93 -5.63 20.56
N ALA A 4 11.37 -5.83 21.75
CA ALA A 4 11.84 -6.86 22.68
C ALA A 4 11.90 -8.25 22.03
N ARG A 5 10.83 -8.66 21.34
CA ARG A 5 10.77 -9.96 20.64
C ARG A 5 11.80 -10.08 19.51
N SER A 6 12.12 -8.97 18.83
CA SER A 6 13.17 -8.94 17.81
C SER A 6 14.56 -9.07 18.44
N ASN A 7 14.79 -8.44 19.60
CA ASN A 7 16.04 -8.54 20.32
C ASN A 7 16.27 -9.95 20.88
N ASP A 8 15.23 -10.58 21.44
CA ASP A 8 15.30 -11.97 21.91
C ASP A 8 15.63 -12.93 20.74
N PHE A 9 15.05 -12.68 19.56
CA PHE A 9 15.38 -13.43 18.35
C PHE A 9 16.85 -13.22 17.94
N ALA A 10 17.33 -11.98 17.98
CA ALA A 10 18.72 -11.67 17.65
C ALA A 10 19.69 -12.41 18.59
N GLU A 11 19.47 -12.35 19.89
CA GLU A 11 20.31 -13.03 20.90
C GLU A 11 20.35 -14.55 20.69
N ARG A 12 19.19 -15.19 20.48
CA ARG A 12 19.10 -16.64 20.27
C ARG A 12 19.83 -17.13 19.02
N ASN A 13 19.97 -16.27 18.02
CA ASN A 13 20.61 -16.60 16.74
C ASN A 13 22.01 -15.98 16.60
N GLY A 14 22.56 -15.37 17.67
CA GLY A 14 23.87 -14.72 17.63
C GLY A 14 23.95 -13.52 16.68
N LEU A 15 22.81 -12.88 16.38
CA LEU A 15 22.74 -11.72 15.49
C LEU A 15 22.89 -10.42 16.28
N ARG A 16 23.35 -9.37 15.60
CA ARG A 16 23.37 -8.01 16.14
C ARG A 16 21.95 -7.53 16.45
N LYS A 17 21.77 -6.79 17.55
CA LYS A 17 20.53 -6.09 17.85
C LYS A 17 20.43 -4.82 17.00
N TYR A 18 19.27 -4.62 16.40
CA TYR A 18 18.97 -3.44 15.59
C TYR A 18 18.16 -2.43 16.40
N GLU A 19 18.50 -1.15 16.24
CA GLU A 19 17.87 -0.07 16.98
C GLU A 19 16.76 0.62 16.18
N TYR A 20 16.94 0.74 14.87
CA TYR A 20 16.07 1.49 13.95
C TYR A 20 15.15 0.57 13.13
N VAL A 21 15.50 -0.70 12.94
CA VAL A 21 14.63 -1.71 12.31
C VAL A 21 14.45 -2.96 13.17
N LEU A 22 13.43 -3.76 12.86
CA LEU A 22 13.27 -5.11 13.41
C LEU A 22 13.86 -6.13 12.45
N HIS A 23 14.32 -7.27 12.96
CA HIS A 23 14.81 -8.36 12.11
C HIS A 23 13.72 -8.87 11.15
N PRO A 24 14.06 -9.12 9.86
CA PRO A 24 13.08 -9.54 8.88
C PRO A 24 12.56 -10.96 9.14
N ARG A 25 11.31 -11.20 8.72
CA ARG A 25 10.75 -12.54 8.62
C ARG A 25 11.05 -13.09 7.23
N THR A 26 12.16 -13.80 7.11
CA THR A 26 12.66 -14.27 5.80
C THR A 26 11.81 -15.37 5.18
N THR A 27 11.21 -16.27 5.98
CA THR A 27 10.42 -17.41 5.47
C THR A 27 9.23 -16.98 4.62
N GLY A 28 8.46 -15.99 5.07
CA GLY A 28 7.31 -15.48 4.33
C GLY A 28 7.75 -14.72 3.07
N PHE A 29 8.85 -13.96 3.17
CA PHE A 29 9.44 -13.27 2.03
C PHE A 29 9.87 -14.25 0.94
N THR A 30 10.61 -15.31 1.28
CA THR A 30 11.07 -16.28 0.29
C THR A 30 9.92 -17.01 -0.37
N PHE A 31 8.91 -17.40 0.41
CA PHE A 31 7.72 -18.08 -0.12
C PHE A 31 6.98 -17.20 -1.13
N VAL A 32 6.75 -15.92 -0.83
CA VAL A 32 6.06 -15.00 -1.74
C VAL A 32 6.86 -14.79 -3.03
N VAL A 33 8.17 -14.62 -2.94
CA VAL A 33 9.03 -14.45 -4.12
C VAL A 33 9.01 -15.71 -5.00
N GLU A 34 9.10 -16.91 -4.40
CA GLU A 34 9.00 -18.19 -5.11
C GLU A 34 7.66 -18.32 -5.86
N CYS A 35 6.53 -18.13 -5.18
CA CYS A 35 5.21 -18.23 -5.82
C CYS A 35 5.01 -17.21 -6.95
N LEU A 36 5.51 -15.98 -6.79
CA LEU A 36 5.39 -14.96 -7.83
C LEU A 36 6.30 -15.24 -9.04
N ARG A 37 7.46 -15.87 -8.82
CA ARG A 37 8.35 -16.35 -9.90
C ARG A 37 7.71 -17.49 -10.68
N GLU A 38 7.15 -18.48 -10.01
CA GLU A 38 6.46 -19.61 -10.65
C GLU A 38 5.30 -19.14 -11.55
N GLY A 39 4.58 -18.10 -11.11
CA GLY A 39 3.51 -17.48 -11.88
C GLY A 39 3.97 -16.53 -12.99
N ASN A 40 5.28 -16.30 -13.16
CA ASN A 40 5.86 -15.27 -14.04
C ASN A 40 5.26 -13.86 -13.80
N ASN A 41 4.98 -13.54 -12.53
CA ASN A 41 4.30 -12.31 -12.10
C ASN A 41 5.21 -11.39 -11.26
N LEU A 42 6.53 -11.60 -11.30
CA LEU A 42 7.50 -10.80 -10.54
C LEU A 42 8.53 -10.16 -11.47
N ASP A 43 8.39 -8.86 -11.68
CA ASP A 43 9.33 -8.05 -12.50
C ASP A 43 10.49 -7.49 -11.65
N ALA A 44 10.20 -6.96 -10.47
CA ALA A 44 11.22 -6.39 -9.58
C ALA A 44 10.76 -6.33 -8.12
N ILE A 45 11.73 -6.31 -7.21
CA ILE A 45 11.51 -6.03 -5.79
C ILE A 45 11.85 -4.57 -5.52
N HIS A 46 10.88 -3.81 -5.00
CA HIS A 46 11.09 -2.43 -4.58
C HIS A 46 11.39 -2.40 -3.09
N ASP A 47 12.61 -2.01 -2.76
CA ASP A 47 13.02 -1.76 -1.38
C ASP A 47 12.78 -0.30 -1.02
N ILE A 48 11.97 -0.06 0.01
CA ILE A 48 11.58 1.26 0.46
C ILE A 48 11.98 1.42 1.93
N THR A 49 12.81 2.42 2.20
CA THR A 49 13.11 2.90 3.56
C THR A 49 12.42 4.24 3.77
N VAL A 50 11.66 4.36 4.86
CA VAL A 50 10.94 5.58 5.21
C VAL A 50 11.50 6.12 6.52
N ALA A 51 11.85 7.41 6.54
CA ALA A 51 12.29 8.09 7.74
C ALA A 51 11.45 9.33 8.03
N TYR A 52 11.28 9.61 9.32
CA TYR A 52 10.47 10.69 9.84
C TYR A 52 11.36 11.59 10.71
N PRO A 53 11.89 12.70 10.16
CA PRO A 53 12.74 13.64 10.90
C PRO A 53 12.15 14.20 12.19
N GLN A 54 10.83 14.34 12.21
CA GLN A 54 10.02 14.94 13.27
C GLN A 54 8.68 14.20 13.37
N ASN A 55 8.10 14.16 14.58
CA ASN A 55 6.78 13.62 14.84
C ASN A 55 6.58 12.18 14.33
N ILE A 56 7.37 11.23 14.82
CA ILE A 56 7.24 9.81 14.46
C ILE A 56 5.88 9.30 14.96
N PRO A 57 4.94 8.94 14.07
CA PRO A 57 3.63 8.46 14.48
C PRO A 57 3.76 7.03 15.00
N GLN A 58 3.86 6.88 16.33
CA GLN A 58 3.97 5.57 16.98
C GLN A 58 2.61 4.91 17.21
N THR A 59 1.55 5.71 17.30
CA THR A 59 0.18 5.27 17.62
C THR A 59 -0.85 6.11 16.87
N GLU A 60 -2.02 5.52 16.62
CA GLU A 60 -3.18 6.18 16.00
C GLU A 60 -3.63 7.43 16.77
N LYS A 61 -3.38 7.48 18.09
CA LYS A 61 -3.66 8.65 18.92
C LYS A 61 -2.90 9.91 18.47
N HIS A 62 -1.68 9.75 17.92
CA HIS A 62 -0.95 10.89 17.36
C HIS A 62 -1.70 11.50 16.18
N LEU A 63 -2.32 10.66 15.34
CA LEU A 63 -3.12 11.12 14.20
C LEU A 63 -4.37 11.88 14.67
N LEU A 64 -5.07 11.35 15.67
CA LEU A 64 -6.27 11.99 16.24
C LEU A 64 -5.95 13.35 16.89
N ASN A 65 -4.77 13.49 17.49
CA ASN A 65 -4.31 14.74 18.10
C ASN A 65 -3.76 15.75 17.08
N GLY A 66 -3.84 15.47 15.77
CA GLY A 66 -3.31 16.33 14.72
C GLY A 66 -1.78 16.36 14.65
N ASN A 67 -1.11 15.43 15.33
CA ASN A 67 0.35 15.35 15.35
C ASN A 67 0.84 14.56 14.13
N PHE A 68 0.84 15.23 12.97
CA PHE A 68 1.32 14.68 11.72
C PHE A 68 2.81 15.00 11.49
N PRO A 69 3.56 14.10 10.84
CA PRO A 69 4.91 14.41 10.37
C PRO A 69 4.84 15.53 9.33
N LYS A 70 5.66 16.57 9.52
CA LYS A 70 5.75 17.70 8.57
C LYS A 70 6.51 17.33 7.31
N GLU A 71 7.42 16.38 7.43
CA GLU A 71 8.30 15.92 6.36
C GLU A 71 8.49 14.41 6.49
N ILE A 72 8.57 13.74 5.34
CA ILE A 72 8.78 12.30 5.24
C ILE A 72 9.81 12.08 4.14
N HIS A 73 10.87 11.35 4.46
CA HIS A 73 11.95 11.05 3.53
C HIS A 73 11.79 9.60 3.08
N PHE A 74 11.89 9.38 1.78
CA PHE A 74 11.85 8.07 1.16
C PHE A 74 13.19 7.78 0.50
N HIS A 75 13.73 6.61 0.79
CA HIS A 75 14.80 6.02 -0.01
C HIS A 75 14.22 4.79 -0.71
N VAL A 76 14.21 4.82 -2.05
CA VAL A 76 13.61 3.78 -2.87
C VAL A 76 14.68 3.19 -3.76
N GLN A 77 14.83 1.87 -3.70
CA GLN A 77 15.75 1.12 -4.55
C GLN A 77 15.00 -0.01 -5.24
N ARG A 78 15.08 -0.05 -6.57
CA ARG A 78 14.48 -1.11 -7.38
C ARG A 78 15.52 -2.19 -7.68
N TYR A 79 15.18 -3.44 -7.40
CA TYR A 79 15.96 -4.62 -7.73
C TYR A 79 15.24 -5.42 -8.82
N PRO A 80 15.70 -5.37 -10.08
CA PRO A 80 15.19 -6.23 -11.15
C PRO A 80 15.28 -7.70 -10.74
N ILE A 81 14.30 -8.53 -11.11
CA ILE A 81 14.23 -9.91 -10.64
C ILE A 81 15.46 -10.74 -11.04
N GLU A 82 16.10 -10.37 -12.14
CA GLU A 82 17.33 -10.98 -12.66
C GLU A 82 18.53 -10.79 -11.74
N THR A 83 18.50 -9.75 -10.90
CA THR A 83 19.56 -9.44 -9.92
C THR A 83 19.34 -10.09 -8.56
N VAL A 84 18.14 -10.66 -8.34
CA VAL A 84 17.75 -11.25 -7.06
C VAL A 84 18.07 -12.73 -7.06
N PRO A 85 18.72 -13.29 -6.01
CA PRO A 85 19.09 -14.70 -5.96
C PRO A 85 17.91 -15.66 -6.16
N THR A 86 18.18 -16.81 -6.78
CA THR A 86 17.15 -17.80 -7.11
C THR A 86 16.96 -18.83 -5.99
N SER A 87 18.05 -19.25 -5.34
CA SER A 87 17.98 -20.19 -4.21
C SER A 87 17.29 -19.55 -3.01
N LYS A 88 16.51 -20.36 -2.30
CA LYS A 88 15.81 -19.97 -1.08
C LYS A 88 16.78 -19.47 -0.01
N GLU A 89 17.88 -20.18 0.21
CA GLU A 89 18.88 -19.87 1.23
C GLU A 89 19.57 -18.53 0.92
N GLU A 90 19.97 -18.34 -0.34
CA GLU A 90 20.57 -17.09 -0.81
C GLU A 90 19.59 -15.91 -0.72
N LEU A 91 18.30 -16.16 -0.99
CA LEU A 91 17.26 -15.16 -0.90
C LEU A 91 16.98 -14.75 0.56
N GLN A 92 17.06 -15.68 1.51
CA GLN A 92 16.98 -15.36 2.94
C GLN A 92 18.14 -14.45 3.35
N LEU A 93 19.37 -14.79 2.95
CA LEU A 93 20.56 -14.00 3.25
C LEU A 93 20.48 -12.61 2.58
N TRP A 94 20.02 -12.55 1.34
CA TRP A 94 19.78 -11.30 0.62
C TRP A 94 18.81 -10.40 1.38
N CYS A 95 17.70 -10.96 1.88
CA CYS A 95 16.72 -10.24 2.69
C CYS A 95 17.34 -9.71 4.00
N GLN A 96 18.11 -10.55 4.70
CA GLN A 96 18.80 -10.13 5.93
C GLN A 96 19.77 -8.97 5.68
N LYS A 97 20.56 -9.06 4.61
CA LYS A 97 21.50 -8.00 4.21
C LYS A 97 20.79 -6.68 3.89
N ARG A 98 19.64 -6.71 3.21
CA ARG A 98 18.83 -5.50 2.97
C ARG A 98 18.40 -4.83 4.27
N TRP A 99 18.06 -5.62 5.30
CA TRP A 99 17.70 -5.07 6.61
C TRP A 99 18.89 -4.52 7.39
N GLU A 100 20.06 -5.14 7.28
CA GLU A 100 21.30 -4.60 7.83
C GLU A 100 21.64 -3.23 7.20
N GLU A 101 21.55 -3.12 5.87
CA GLU A 101 21.76 -1.86 5.16
C GLU A 101 20.73 -0.80 5.57
N LYS A 102 19.48 -1.18 5.83
CA LYS A 102 18.45 -0.27 6.35
C LYS A 102 18.75 0.22 7.76
N GLU A 103 19.22 -0.66 8.64
CA GLU A 103 19.62 -0.29 9.99
C GLU A 103 20.70 0.80 9.94
N GLU A 104 21.72 0.60 9.11
CA GLU A 104 22.82 1.57 9.00
C GLU A 104 22.36 2.87 8.33
N ARG A 105 21.56 2.77 7.26
CA ARG A 105 20.99 3.93 6.58
C ARG A 105 20.15 4.79 7.51
N LEU A 106 19.28 4.17 8.33
CA LEU A 106 18.46 4.89 9.29
C LEU A 106 19.31 5.45 10.43
N ARG A 107 20.34 4.73 10.88
CA ARG A 107 21.30 5.27 11.85
C ARG A 107 21.94 6.56 11.33
N HIS A 108 22.51 6.52 10.13
CA HIS A 108 23.12 7.69 9.52
C HIS A 108 22.11 8.84 9.34
N PHE A 109 20.87 8.52 8.97
CA PHE A 109 19.81 9.52 8.83
C PHE A 109 19.50 10.23 10.14
N TYR A 110 19.32 9.48 11.24
CA TYR A 110 18.90 10.05 12.53
C TYR A 110 20.06 10.67 13.32
N GLU A 111 21.28 10.19 13.15
CA GLU A 111 22.49 10.74 13.80
C GLU A 111 23.12 11.88 13.00
N GLY A 112 22.91 11.91 11.67
CA GLY A 112 23.45 12.89 10.76
C GLY A 112 22.47 14.00 10.34
N GLY A 113 22.62 14.47 9.10
CA GLY A 113 21.89 15.62 8.55
C GLY A 113 20.44 15.37 8.14
N LYS A 114 19.83 14.24 8.51
CA LYS A 114 18.44 13.86 8.17
C LYS A 114 18.14 13.89 6.66
N CYS A 115 19.11 13.45 5.86
CA CYS A 115 18.95 13.24 4.42
C CYS A 115 19.47 11.85 4.03
N PHE A 116 18.86 11.23 3.03
CA PHE A 116 19.32 9.95 2.49
C PHE A 116 20.34 10.11 1.36
N ASP A 117 20.44 11.32 0.79
CA ASP A 117 21.37 11.61 -0.31
C ASP A 117 22.69 12.14 0.26
N GLU A 118 23.81 11.58 -0.19
CA GLU A 118 25.16 12.00 0.18
C GLU A 118 25.45 13.44 -0.25
N THR A 119 24.79 13.94 -1.30
CA THR A 119 24.89 15.33 -1.75
C THR A 119 24.13 16.32 -0.85
N GLY A 120 23.35 15.82 0.10
CA GLY A 120 22.54 16.62 1.02
C GLY A 120 21.28 17.23 0.39
N GLN A 121 20.99 16.96 -0.88
CA GLN A 121 19.79 17.46 -1.57
C GLN A 121 18.73 16.38 -1.67
N SER A 122 17.54 16.64 -1.14
CA SER A 122 16.39 15.75 -1.33
C SER A 122 15.61 16.12 -2.60
N ILE A 123 15.29 15.12 -3.42
CA ILE A 123 14.40 15.32 -4.56
C ILE A 123 12.98 15.43 -4.03
N ILE A 124 12.42 16.65 -4.10
CA ILE A 124 11.04 16.91 -3.70
C ILE A 124 10.14 16.58 -4.90
N PRO A 125 9.24 15.57 -4.81
CA PRO A 125 8.30 15.30 -5.89
C PRO A 125 7.39 16.52 -6.10
N PRO A 126 6.77 16.68 -7.28
CA PRO A 126 5.87 17.81 -7.53
C PRO A 126 4.68 17.79 -6.56
N CYS A 127 4.80 18.56 -5.48
CA CYS A 127 3.76 18.70 -4.48
C CYS A 127 2.64 19.60 -5.01
N LYS A 128 1.38 19.26 -4.69
CA LYS A 128 0.26 20.17 -4.94
C LYS A 128 0.45 21.40 -4.07
N SER A 129 0.18 22.59 -4.62
CA SER A 129 0.20 23.83 -3.84
C SER A 129 -0.72 23.72 -2.61
N GLU A 130 -0.31 24.28 -1.48
CA GLU A 130 -1.09 24.32 -0.24
C GLU A 130 -2.51 24.86 -0.46
N LEU A 131 -2.66 25.91 -1.27
CA LEU A 131 -3.97 26.48 -1.62
C LEU A 131 -4.89 25.48 -2.31
N ARG A 132 -4.36 24.72 -3.28
CA ARG A 132 -5.12 23.65 -3.96
C ARG A 132 -5.54 22.57 -2.97
N VAL A 133 -4.64 22.17 -2.06
CA VAL A 133 -4.96 21.15 -1.05
C VAL A 133 -6.05 21.66 -0.10
N LEU A 134 -5.94 22.91 0.36
CA LEU A 134 -6.96 23.54 1.21
C LEU A 134 -8.30 23.66 0.49
N ALA A 135 -8.34 24.13 -0.75
CA ALA A 135 -9.55 24.25 -1.54
C ALA A 135 -10.25 22.89 -1.72
N VAL A 136 -9.49 21.84 -2.07
CA VAL A 136 -10.04 20.48 -2.17
C VAL A 136 -10.61 20.02 -0.83
N LYS A 137 -9.88 20.22 0.28
CA LYS A 137 -10.38 19.89 1.64
C LYS A 137 -11.70 20.59 1.96
N CYS A 138 -11.78 21.91 1.71
CA CYS A 138 -12.99 22.68 1.96
C CYS A 138 -14.16 22.24 1.08
N ILE A 139 -13.93 22.03 -0.22
CA ILE A 139 -14.97 21.56 -1.16
C ILE A 139 -15.46 20.16 -0.75
N SER A 140 -14.55 19.24 -0.39
CA SER A 140 -14.92 17.92 0.09
C SER A 140 -15.73 18.00 1.37
N LEU A 141 -15.34 18.83 2.33
CA LEU A 141 -16.07 19.00 3.58
C LEU A 141 -17.48 19.56 3.32
N LEU A 142 -17.60 20.58 2.46
CA LEU A 142 -18.90 21.14 2.06
C LEU A 142 -19.78 20.10 1.35
N TYR A 143 -19.20 19.32 0.44
CA TYR A 143 -19.93 18.24 -0.22
C TYR A 143 -20.43 17.21 0.79
N TRP A 144 -19.56 16.72 1.67
CA TRP A 144 -19.91 15.69 2.66
C TRP A 144 -20.84 16.18 3.77
N THR A 145 -21.02 17.49 3.96
CA THR A 145 -22.05 18.02 4.87
C THR A 145 -23.37 18.30 4.15
N VAL A 146 -23.33 18.97 3.00
CA VAL A 146 -24.53 19.41 2.27
C VAL A 146 -25.21 18.24 1.56
N PHE A 147 -24.45 17.34 0.93
CA PHE A 147 -25.02 16.24 0.16
C PHE A 147 -25.84 15.27 1.03
N PRO A 148 -25.33 14.74 2.16
CA PRO A 148 -26.14 13.85 2.99
C PRO A 148 -27.38 14.55 3.56
N LEU A 149 -27.24 15.80 4.01
CA LEU A 149 -28.37 16.57 4.53
C LEU A 149 -29.46 16.78 3.46
N GLY A 150 -29.05 17.13 2.23
CA GLY A 150 -29.94 17.26 1.09
C GLY A 150 -30.64 15.95 0.75
N MET A 151 -29.91 14.83 0.78
CA MET A 151 -30.49 13.49 0.55
C MET A 151 -31.50 13.10 1.63
N PHE A 152 -31.21 13.37 2.91
CA PHE A 152 -32.15 13.14 3.99
C PHE A 152 -33.41 14.02 3.85
N ALA A 153 -33.25 15.29 3.50
CA ALA A 153 -34.38 16.19 3.26
C ALA A 153 -35.24 15.72 2.07
N LEU A 154 -34.60 15.30 0.97
CA LEU A 154 -35.31 14.76 -0.21
C LEU A 154 -36.12 13.51 0.15
N LEU A 155 -35.52 12.58 0.89
CA LEU A 155 -36.20 11.37 1.37
C LEU A 155 -37.33 11.70 2.35
N TYR A 156 -37.22 12.74 3.16
CA TYR A 156 -38.28 13.14 4.08
C TYR A 156 -39.47 13.81 3.36
N LEU A 157 -39.18 14.70 2.40
CA LEU A 157 -40.18 15.55 1.75
C LEU A 157 -40.94 14.86 0.60
N TYR A 158 -40.31 13.89 -0.08
CA TYR A 158 -40.88 13.31 -1.31
C TYR A 158 -41.06 11.79 -1.21
N SER A 159 -42.33 11.34 -1.21
CA SER A 159 -42.67 9.92 -1.14
C SER A 159 -42.16 9.11 -2.34
N PHE A 160 -42.05 9.71 -3.52
CA PHE A 160 -41.49 9.02 -4.70
C PHE A 160 -40.00 8.66 -4.50
N ALA A 161 -39.22 9.55 -3.88
CA ALA A 161 -37.81 9.29 -3.58
C ALA A 161 -37.64 8.16 -2.57
N GLN A 162 -38.56 8.03 -1.60
CA GLN A 162 -38.58 6.93 -0.62
C GLN A 162 -38.80 5.58 -1.31
N TRP A 163 -39.80 5.50 -2.19
CA TRP A 163 -40.11 4.27 -2.93
C TRP A 163 -38.98 3.88 -3.88
N TYR A 164 -38.39 4.86 -4.58
CA TYR A 164 -37.20 4.62 -5.41
C TYR A 164 -36.03 4.09 -4.57
N PHE A 165 -35.75 4.69 -3.41
CA PHE A 165 -34.69 4.26 -2.52
C PHE A 165 -34.94 2.83 -1.98
N ALA A 166 -36.17 2.53 -1.56
CA ALA A 166 -36.56 1.18 -1.13
C ALA A 166 -36.42 0.16 -2.26
N ALA A 167 -36.84 0.51 -3.48
CA ALA A 167 -36.67 -0.35 -4.66
C ALA A 167 -35.20 -0.61 -4.98
N MET A 168 -34.33 0.41 -4.86
CA MET A 168 -32.88 0.24 -5.03
C MET A 168 -32.28 -0.67 -3.95
N ILE A 169 -32.68 -0.54 -2.68
CA ILE A 169 -32.24 -1.46 -1.62
C ILE A 169 -32.63 -2.90 -1.98
N VAL A 170 -33.89 -3.14 -2.36
CA VAL A 170 -34.36 -4.47 -2.75
C VAL A 170 -33.56 -4.99 -3.94
N PHE A 171 -33.34 -4.17 -4.96
CA PHE A 171 -32.53 -4.53 -6.13
C PHE A 171 -31.12 -4.96 -5.73
N PHE A 172 -30.40 -4.18 -4.92
CA PHE A 172 -29.04 -4.51 -4.50
C PHE A 172 -28.98 -5.74 -3.58
N VAL A 173 -29.93 -5.92 -2.67
CA VAL A 173 -30.00 -7.12 -1.81
C VAL A 173 -30.27 -8.38 -2.64
N VAL A 174 -31.21 -8.31 -3.57
CA VAL A 174 -31.51 -9.42 -4.50
C VAL A 174 -30.29 -9.72 -5.36
N GLN A 175 -29.66 -8.71 -5.92
CA GLN A 175 -28.44 -8.87 -6.72
C GLN A 175 -27.30 -9.50 -5.90
N GLN A 176 -27.10 -9.08 -4.65
CA GLN A 176 -26.10 -9.69 -3.76
C GLN A 176 -26.45 -11.15 -3.44
N LYS A 177 -27.72 -11.48 -3.22
CA LYS A 177 -28.17 -12.85 -2.93
C LYS A 177 -28.03 -13.79 -4.12
N ILE A 178 -28.32 -13.31 -5.33
CA ILE A 178 -28.31 -14.14 -6.55
C ILE A 178 -26.89 -14.26 -7.12
N PHE A 179 -26.16 -13.14 -7.21
CA PHE A 179 -24.89 -13.07 -7.95
C PHE A 179 -23.67 -12.90 -7.04
N GLY A 180 -23.85 -12.84 -5.73
CA GLY A 180 -22.77 -12.65 -4.75
C GLY A 180 -22.24 -11.21 -4.67
N GLY A 181 -22.75 -10.29 -5.48
CA GLY A 181 -22.34 -8.88 -5.53
C GLY A 181 -21.97 -8.40 -6.93
N LEU A 182 -21.82 -7.08 -7.11
CA LEU A 182 -21.41 -6.49 -8.40
C LEU A 182 -20.01 -6.95 -8.82
N GLU A 183 -19.10 -7.09 -7.87
CA GLU A 183 -17.70 -7.44 -8.13
C GLU A 183 -17.58 -8.80 -8.82
N LEU A 184 -18.41 -9.77 -8.46
CA LEU A 184 -18.43 -11.11 -9.07
C LEU A 184 -18.99 -11.09 -10.49
N ILE A 185 -20.02 -10.27 -10.73
CA ILE A 185 -20.57 -10.06 -12.07
C ILE A 185 -19.51 -9.38 -12.94
N GLU A 186 -18.85 -8.33 -12.44
CA GLU A 186 -17.78 -7.64 -13.15
C GLU A 186 -16.60 -8.56 -13.46
N LEU A 187 -16.18 -9.38 -12.50
CA LEU A 187 -15.12 -10.37 -12.68
C LEU A 187 -15.52 -11.42 -13.74
N ALA A 188 -16.77 -11.89 -13.71
CA ALA A 188 -17.28 -12.84 -14.69
C ALA A 188 -17.32 -12.23 -16.10
N CYS A 189 -17.78 -10.98 -16.23
CA CYS A 189 -17.74 -10.23 -17.48
C CYS A 189 -16.30 -10.05 -17.97
N HIS A 190 -15.38 -9.63 -17.10
CA HIS A 190 -13.98 -9.44 -17.46
C HIS A 190 -13.30 -10.75 -17.91
N GLN A 191 -13.57 -11.86 -17.22
CA GLN A 191 -13.08 -13.19 -17.62
C GLN A 191 -13.67 -13.63 -18.96
N TYR A 192 -14.97 -13.39 -19.18
CA TYR A 192 -15.64 -13.68 -20.45
C TYR A 192 -15.03 -12.89 -21.61
N PHE A 193 -14.88 -11.57 -21.47
CA PHE A 193 -14.28 -10.73 -22.50
C PHE A 193 -12.81 -11.08 -22.76
N LYS A 194 -12.02 -11.34 -21.72
CA LYS A 194 -10.62 -11.76 -21.86
C LYS A 194 -10.48 -13.10 -22.59
N LYS A 195 -11.37 -14.06 -22.34
CA LYS A 195 -11.42 -15.34 -23.05
C LYS A 195 -11.77 -15.14 -24.53
N HIS A 196 -12.72 -14.26 -24.82
CA HIS A 196 -13.13 -13.95 -26.19
C HIS A 196 -12.04 -13.23 -26.99
N GLN A 197 -11.29 -12.34 -26.34
CA GLN A 197 -10.14 -11.65 -26.93
C GLN A 197 -9.01 -12.64 -27.27
N LYS A 198 -8.66 -13.54 -26.34
CA LYS A 198 -7.70 -14.63 -26.60
C LYS A 198 -8.13 -15.53 -27.78
N PHE A 199 -9.42 -15.86 -27.88
CA PHE A 199 -9.94 -16.68 -28.98
C PHE A 199 -9.77 -15.98 -30.34
N ASN A 200 -10.07 -14.69 -30.40
CA ASN A 200 -9.90 -13.89 -31.62
C ASN A 200 -8.41 -13.75 -32.01
N ASP A 201 -7.52 -13.49 -31.05
CA ASP A 201 -6.07 -13.39 -31.31
C ASP A 201 -5.47 -14.72 -31.80
N THR A 202 -5.96 -15.84 -31.28
CA THR A 202 -5.52 -17.18 -31.71
C THR A 202 -6.03 -17.50 -33.12
N LYS A 203 -7.24 -17.06 -33.48
CA LYS A 203 -7.80 -17.22 -34.82
C LYS A 203 -7.05 -16.38 -35.88
N ILE A 204 -6.57 -15.19 -35.50
CA ILE A 204 -5.77 -14.32 -36.38
C ILE A 204 -4.37 -14.89 -36.62
N LYS A 205 -3.74 -15.53 -35.62
CA LYS A 205 -2.40 -16.13 -35.78
C LYS A 205 -2.37 -17.43 -36.61
N ASN A 206 -3.52 -18.09 -36.77
CA ASN A 206 -3.63 -19.37 -37.49
C ASN A 206 -4.09 -19.22 -38.96
N ASN A 207 -4.34 -17.99 -39.42
CA ASN A 207 -4.60 -17.63 -40.82
C ASN A 207 -3.38 -16.90 -41.40
#